data_AF-B4GSG7-F1
#
_entry.id   AF-B4GSG7-F1
#
_cell.length_a   1.000
_cell.length_b   1.000
_cell.length_c   1.000
_cell.angle_alpha   90.00
_cell.angle_beta   90.00
_cell.angle_gamma   90.00
#
_symmetry.space_group_name_H-M   'P 1'
#
loop_
_entity.id
_entity.type
_entity.pdbx_description
1 polymer ?
#
loop_
_entity_poly.entity_id
_entity_poly.type
_entity_poly.pdbx_seq_one_letter_code
_entity_poly.pdbx_strand_id
1 'polypeptide(L)'
;MDVEEQRTMLYAHFHIGRIYYKLISAHPLQQLEHLNSCHTYYKRFISGCELYKEAAEPLHGEIGVVREMLELLPLKMTTVKARLS
;
A
#
# COMPACT_ATOMS: atom_id res chain seq x y z
N MET A 1 -6.71 -21.12 -4.98
CA MET A 1 -7.27 -20.21 -3.99
C MET A 1 -8.71 -19.94 -4.35
N ASP A 2 -9.64 -20.20 -3.44
CA ASP A 2 -11.04 -19.81 -3.64
C ASP A 2 -11.21 -18.27 -3.51
N VAL A 3 -12.43 -17.79 -3.73
CA VAL A 3 -12.77 -16.35 -3.71
C VAL A 3 -12.57 -15.74 -2.33
N GLU A 4 -12.79 -16.50 -1.25
CA GLU A 4 -12.64 -16.04 0.12
C GLU A 4 -11.16 -15.92 0.51
N GLU A 5 -10.33 -16.90 0.12
CA GLU A 5 -8.88 -16.87 0.28
C GLU A 5 -8.25 -15.71 -0.51
N GLN A 6 -8.71 -15.48 -1.74
CA GLN A 6 -8.28 -14.33 -2.55
C GLN A 6 -8.62 -13.02 -1.87
N ARG A 7 -9.85 -12.88 -1.37
CA ARG A 7 -10.29 -11.67 -0.67
C ARG A 7 -9.48 -11.41 0.59
N THR A 8 -9.22 -12.45 1.37
CA THR A 8 -8.39 -12.38 2.58
C THR A 8 -6.98 -11.93 2.24
N MET A 9 -6.40 -12.45 1.16
CA MET A 9 -5.09 -12.04 0.66
C MET A 9 -5.07 -10.56 0.22
N LEU A 10 -6.12 -10.08 -0.46
CA LEU A 10 -6.24 -8.67 -0.83
C LEU A 10 -6.30 -7.78 0.42
N TYR A 11 -7.13 -8.13 1.40
CA TYR A 11 -7.17 -7.41 2.68
C TYR A 11 -5.81 -7.39 3.37
N ALA A 12 -5.10 -8.53 3.39
CA ALA A 12 -3.77 -8.61 3.97
C ALA A 12 -2.80 -7.61 3.31
N HIS A 13 -2.74 -7.55 1.98
CA HIS A 13 -1.91 -6.58 1.27
C HIS A 13 -2.28 -5.13 1.60
N PHE A 14 -3.58 -4.81 1.63
CA PHE A 14 -4.05 -3.48 2.01
C PHE A 14 -3.64 -3.09 3.44
N HIS A 15 -3.87 -3.97 4.41
CA HIS A 15 -3.56 -3.70 5.81
C HIS A 15 -2.05 -3.61 6.06
N ILE A 16 -1.24 -4.48 5.45
CA ILE A 16 0.22 -4.41 5.55
C ILE A 16 0.72 -3.06 5.01
N GLY A 17 0.23 -2.61 3.85
CA GLY A 17 0.58 -1.30 3.32
C GLY A 17 0.22 -0.16 4.28
N ARG A 18 -0.96 -0.20 4.90
CA ARG A 18 -1.39 0.78 5.92
C ARG A 18 -0.51 0.76 7.17
N ILE A 19 -0.05 -0.42 7.61
CA ILE A 19 0.85 -0.55 8.76
C ILE A 19 2.17 0.15 8.44
N TYR A 20 2.79 -0.17 7.30
CA TYR A 20 4.03 0.48 6.88
C TYR A 20 3.90 1.99 6.75
N TYR A 21 2.76 2.51 6.27
CA TYR A 21 2.52 3.94 6.23
C TYR A 21 2.49 4.61 7.62
N LYS A 22 1.99 3.89 8.62
CA LYS A 22 1.83 4.38 10.00
C LYS A 22 3.04 4.15 10.89
N LEU A 23 4.02 3.35 10.47
CA LEU A 23 5.23 3.12 11.25
C LEU A 23 6.02 4.42 11.42
N ILE A 24 6.16 4.83 12.68
CA ILE A 24 6.95 6.00 13.06
C ILE A 24 8.40 5.55 13.23
N SER A 25 9.30 6.18 12.48
CA SER A 25 10.74 5.94 12.57
C SER A 25 11.47 7.21 12.95
N ALA A 26 12.45 7.11 13.84
CA ALA A 26 13.30 8.23 14.21
C ALA A 26 14.27 8.61 13.08
N HIS A 27 14.78 7.61 12.33
CA HIS A 27 15.74 7.84 11.25
C HIS A 27 15.03 8.01 9.90
N PRO A 28 15.35 9.05 9.10
CA PRO A 28 14.66 9.30 7.83
C PRO A 28 14.89 8.19 6.77
N LEU A 29 16.04 7.49 6.78
CA LEU A 29 16.26 6.31 5.92
C LEU A 29 15.24 5.20 6.22
N GLN A 30 15.03 4.87 7.49
CA GLN A 30 14.07 3.84 7.89
C GLN A 30 12.62 4.27 7.57
N GLN A 31 12.32 5.58 7.71
CA GLN A 31 11.04 6.12 7.25
C GLN A 31 10.85 5.92 5.73
N LEU A 32 11.90 6.13 4.94
CA LEU A 32 11.85 5.94 3.49
C LEU A 32 11.69 4.47 3.11
N GLU A 33 12.34 3.55 3.82
CA GLU A 33 12.15 2.10 3.65
C GLU A 33 10.70 1.68 3.94
N HIS A 34 10.11 2.16 5.03
CA HIS A 34 8.71 1.91 5.34
C HIS A 34 7.77 2.44 4.25
N LEU A 35 8.01 3.65 3.72
CA LEU A 35 7.21 4.19 2.62
C LEU A 35 7.37 3.38 1.33
N ASN A 36 8.57 2.86 1.03
CA ASN A 36 8.80 1.94 -0.09
C ASN A 36 8.03 0.62 0.08
N SER A 37 8.06 0.03 1.28
CA SER A 37 7.28 -1.17 1.59
C SER A 37 5.78 -0.90 1.45
N CYS A 38 5.28 0.20 2.00
CA CYS A 38 3.89 0.63 1.84
C CYS A 38 3.48 0.68 0.36
N HIS A 39 4.26 1.39 -0.45
CA HIS A 39 4.02 1.52 -1.89
C HIS A 39 4.04 0.16 -2.61
N THR A 40 4.92 -0.76 -2.20
CA THR A 40 5.01 -2.11 -2.77
C THR A 40 3.76 -2.95 -2.48
N TYR A 41 3.28 -2.94 -1.23
CA TYR A 41 2.07 -3.67 -0.85
C TYR A 41 0.80 -3.08 -1.47
N TYR A 42 0.73 -1.77 -1.61
CA TYR A 42 -0.36 -1.09 -2.33
C TYR A 42 -0.38 -1.41 -3.82
N LYS A 43 0.79 -1.52 -4.48
CA LYS A 43 0.85 -2.04 -5.86
C LYS A 43 0.36 -3.47 -5.96
N ARG A 44 0.81 -4.36 -5.05
CA ARG A 44 0.34 -5.76 -5.00
C ARG A 44 -1.17 -5.86 -4.78
N PHE A 45 -1.73 -5.00 -3.93
CA PHE A 45 -3.17 -4.91 -3.71
C PHE A 45 -3.92 -4.55 -4.99
N ILE A 46 -3.53 -3.47 -5.69
CA ILE A 46 -4.21 -3.04 -6.93
C ILE A 46 -4.09 -4.09 -8.03
N SER A 47 -2.90 -4.61 -8.28
CA SER A 47 -2.71 -5.68 -9.27
C SER A 47 -3.48 -6.94 -8.92
N GLY A 48 -3.58 -7.28 -7.63
CA GLY A 48 -4.43 -8.37 -7.15
C GLY A 48 -5.92 -8.11 -7.37
N CYS A 49 -6.40 -6.90 -7.11
CA CYS A 49 -7.80 -6.52 -7.32
C CYS A 49 -8.19 -6.55 -8.80
N GLU A 50 -7.25 -6.17 -9.70
CA GLU A 50 -7.46 -6.24 -11.14
C GLU A 50 -7.53 -7.69 -11.66
N LEU A 51 -6.76 -8.60 -11.05
CA LEU A 51 -6.74 -10.02 -11.38
C LEU A 51 -7.97 -10.77 -10.82
N TYR A 52 -8.37 -10.50 -9.57
CA TYR A 52 -9.42 -11.21 -8.85
C TYR A 52 -10.68 -10.35 -8.66
N LYS A 53 -11.36 -10.02 -9.76
CA LYS A 53 -12.48 -9.06 -9.79
C LYS A 53 -13.63 -9.42 -8.84
N GLU A 54 -13.99 -10.71 -8.75
CA GLU A 54 -15.06 -11.19 -7.86
C GLU A 54 -14.67 -11.04 -6.38
N ALA A 55 -13.43 -11.35 -6.04
CA ALA A 55 -12.93 -11.16 -4.68
C ALA A 55 -12.83 -9.66 -4.31
N ALA A 56 -12.57 -8.81 -5.30
CA ALA A 56 -12.35 -7.37 -5.16
C ALA A 56 -13.64 -6.51 -5.16
N GLU A 57 -14.78 -7.04 -5.58
CA GLU A 57 -16.07 -6.32 -5.63
C GLU A 57 -16.39 -5.55 -4.34
N PRO A 58 -16.29 -6.12 -3.12
CA PRO A 58 -16.58 -5.38 -1.90
C PRO A 58 -15.50 -4.37 -1.49
N LEU A 59 -14.32 -4.37 -2.15
CA LEU A 59 -13.16 -3.54 -1.79
C LEU A 59 -13.08 -2.23 -2.59
N HIS A 60 -14.19 -1.78 -3.19
CA HIS A 60 -14.26 -0.56 -3.99
C HIS A 60 -13.66 0.67 -3.26
N GLY A 61 -13.98 0.85 -1.97
CA GLY A 61 -13.50 1.98 -1.17
C GLY A 61 -11.98 1.93 -0.97
N GLU A 62 -11.46 0.76 -0.62
CA GLU A 62 -10.03 0.52 -0.45
C GLU A 62 -9.27 0.71 -1.76
N ILE A 63 -9.82 0.27 -2.89
CA ILE A 63 -9.24 0.47 -4.22
C ILE A 63 -9.10 1.97 -4.52
N GLY A 64 -10.15 2.76 -4.27
CA GLY A 64 -10.11 4.21 -4.47
C GLY A 64 -8.99 4.87 -3.64
N VAL A 65 -8.98 4.59 -2.33
CA VAL A 65 -7.96 5.14 -1.41
C VAL A 65 -6.55 4.72 -1.82
N VAL A 66 -6.34 3.45 -2.18
CA VAL A 66 -5.00 2.97 -2.55
C VAL A 66 -4.51 3.60 -3.85
N ARG A 67 -5.39 3.83 -4.84
CA ARG A 67 -5.03 4.52 -6.09
C ARG A 67 -4.53 5.94 -5.81
N GLU A 68 -5.27 6.73 -5.03
CA GLU A 68 -4.84 8.07 -4.62
C GLU A 68 -3.52 8.01 -3.83
N MET A 69 -3.39 7.06 -2.91
CA MET A 69 -2.17 6.91 -2.12
C MET A 69 -0.94 6.57 -2.97
N LEU A 70 -1.08 5.78 -4.03
CA LEU A 70 0.03 5.46 -4.94
C LEU A 70 0.55 6.70 -5.68
N GLU A 71 -0.28 7.71 -5.90
CA GLU A 71 0.12 9.00 -6.49
C GLU A 71 0.77 9.92 -5.45
N LEU A 72 0.28 9.90 -4.20
CA LEU A 72 0.76 10.77 -3.11
C LEU A 72 2.06 10.26 -2.44
N LEU A 73 2.25 8.94 -2.35
CA LEU A 73 3.40 8.34 -1.70
C LEU A 73 4.76 8.78 -2.28
N PRO A 74 4.96 8.81 -3.62
CA PRO A 74 6.19 9.31 -4.22
C PRO A 74 6.52 10.75 -3.79
N LEU A 75 5.52 11.61 -3.67
CA LEU A 75 5.72 13.00 -3.23
C LEU A 75 6.23 13.04 -1.78
N LYS A 76 5.59 12.28 -0.89
CA LYS A 76 6.03 12.16 0.52
C LYS A 76 7.45 11.59 0.62
N MET A 77 7.79 10.59 -0.20
CA MET A 77 9.14 10.01 -0.23
C MET A 77 10.19 11.01 -0.66
N THR A 78 9.91 11.86 -1.65
CA THR A 78 10.79 12.96 -2.06
C THR A 78 11.03 13.94 -0.92
N THR A 79 9.99 14.30 -0.16
CA THR A 79 10.13 15.15 1.03
C THR A 79 11.01 14.52 2.11
N VAL A 80 10.89 13.21 2.35
CA VAL A 80 11.75 12.49 3.30
C VAL A 80 13.20 12.45 2.81
N LYS A 81 13.41 12.19 1.51
CA LYS A 81 14.75 12.20 0.89
C LYS A 81 15.45 13.55 1.02
N ALA A 82 14.72 14.66 0.90
CA ALA A 82 15.27 16.01 1.06
C ALA A 82 15.74 16.32 2.50
N ARG A 83 15.41 15.49 3.49
CA ARG A 83 15.91 15.62 4.88
C ARG A 83 17.20 14.84 5.13
N LEU A 84 17.61 14.01 4.16
CA LEU A 84 18.84 13.21 4.21
C LEU A 84 20.02 13.92 3.55
N SER A 85 19.76 14.98 2.77
CA SER A 85 20.75 15.84 2.11
C SER A 85 21.29 16.91 3.04
#